data_AF-A0A517VWJ0-F1
#
_entry.id   AF-A0A517VWJ0-F1
#
_cell.length_a   1.000
_cell.length_b   1.000
_cell.length_c   1.000
_cell.angle_alpha   90.00
_cell.angle_beta   90.00
_cell.angle_gamma   90.00
#
_symmetry.space_group_name_H-M   'P 1'
#
loop_
_entity.id
_entity.type
_entity.pdbx_description
1 polymer ?
#
loop_
_entity_poly.entity_id
_entity_poly.type
_entity_poly.pdbx_seq_one_letter_code
_entity_poly.pdbx_strand_id
1 'polypeptide(L)'
;MDEKKESRFLRFAYYAIPILLAVYVLSMGPLAVFMCYSDGTARHPEYIDMQESFYAPLAFFVIRYDPLKCLCREYTKFWYINFSPTRKSCIR
;
A
#
# COMPACT_ATOMS: atom_id res chain seq x y z
N MET A 1 21.37 -35.33 -4.88
CA MET A 1 20.73 -34.96 -3.59
C MET A 1 20.24 -33.50 -3.61
N ASP A 2 19.70 -33.03 -4.75
CA ASP A 2 19.33 -31.61 -4.95
C ASP A 2 17.80 -31.40 -5.11
N GLU A 3 17.08 -32.42 -5.58
CA GLU A 3 15.64 -32.38 -5.88
C GLU A 3 14.73 -32.09 -4.66
N LYS A 4 15.18 -32.45 -3.45
CA LYS A 4 14.42 -32.16 -2.21
C LYS A 4 14.47 -30.69 -1.79
N LYS A 5 15.47 -29.91 -2.25
CA LYS A 5 15.58 -28.48 -1.93
C LYS A 5 14.70 -27.63 -2.85
N GLU A 6 14.68 -27.94 -4.14
CA GLU A 6 13.82 -27.23 -5.10
C GLU A 6 12.33 -27.36 -4.75
N SER A 7 11.85 -28.55 -4.37
CA SER A 7 10.44 -28.73 -3.98
C SER A 7 10.04 -27.92 -2.74
N ARG A 8 10.97 -27.67 -1.80
CA ARG A 8 10.74 -26.79 -0.64
C ARG A 8 10.74 -25.33 -1.05
N PHE A 9 11.66 -24.92 -1.92
CA PHE A 9 11.70 -23.56 -2.45
C PHE A 9 10.46 -23.23 -3.29
N LEU A 10 9.99 -24.16 -4.13
CA LEU A 10 8.76 -23.99 -4.91
C LEU A 10 7.54 -23.79 -4.01
N ARG A 11 7.42 -24.59 -2.95
CA ARG A 11 6.35 -24.41 -1.95
C ARG A 11 6.47 -23.07 -1.24
N PHE A 12 7.68 -22.67 -0.87
CA PHE A 12 7.90 -21.37 -0.23
C PHE A 12 7.53 -20.22 -1.15
N ALA A 13 7.97 -20.24 -2.42
CA ALA A 13 7.62 -19.24 -3.42
C ALA A 13 6.10 -19.18 -3.64
N TYR A 14 5.42 -20.33 -3.69
CA TYR A 14 3.98 -20.39 -3.85
C TYR A 14 3.21 -19.73 -2.70
N TYR A 15 3.68 -19.84 -1.46
CA TYR A 15 3.10 -19.11 -0.32
C TYR A 15 3.60 -17.67 -0.21
N ALA A 16 4.84 -17.40 -0.61
CA ALA A 16 5.44 -16.09 -0.54
C ALA A 16 4.75 -15.12 -1.51
N ILE A 17 4.42 -15.56 -2.74
CA ILE A 17 3.75 -14.70 -3.74
C ILE A 17 2.46 -14.05 -3.21
N PRO A 18 1.46 -14.78 -2.70
CA PRO A 18 0.23 -14.17 -2.18
C PRO A 18 0.47 -13.33 -0.92
N ILE A 19 1.40 -13.74 -0.05
CA ILE A 19 1.76 -12.95 1.14
C ILE A 19 2.41 -11.62 0.72
N LEU A 20 3.33 -11.66 -0.24
CA LEU A 20 4.01 -10.48 -0.76
C LEU A 20 3.02 -9.55 -1.44
N LEU A 21 2.06 -10.10 -2.19
CA LEU A 21 0.99 -9.33 -2.80
C LEU A 21 0.10 -8.67 -1.73
N ALA A 22 -0.26 -9.40 -0.67
CA ALA A 22 -1.03 -8.83 0.43
C ALA A 22 -0.27 -7.68 1.10
N VAL A 23 1.01 -7.89 1.44
CA VAL A 23 1.88 -6.85 2.02
C VAL A 23 1.99 -5.64 1.11
N TYR A 24 2.13 -5.84 -0.20
CA TYR A 24 2.17 -4.78 -1.20
C TYR A 24 0.88 -3.95 -1.23
N VAL A 25 -0.29 -4.58 -1.20
CA VAL A 25 -1.57 -3.84 -1.13
C VAL A 25 -1.71 -3.11 0.22
N LEU A 26 -1.38 -3.80 1.31
CA LEU A 26 -1.46 -3.25 2.67
C LEU A 26 -0.52 -2.06 2.87
N SER A 27 0.65 -2.04 2.23
CA SER A 27 1.63 -0.95 2.36
C SER A 27 1.15 0.38 1.79
N MET A 28 0.13 0.40 0.92
CA MET A 28 -0.45 1.64 0.37
C MET A 28 -0.99 2.57 1.46
N GLY A 29 -1.54 2.00 2.54
CA GLY A 29 -2.13 2.74 3.66
C GLY A 29 -1.13 3.65 4.39
N PRO A 30 -0.08 3.10 5.02
CA PRO A 30 0.95 3.90 5.68
C PRO A 30 1.69 4.82 4.69
N LEU A 31 1.86 4.40 3.43
CA LEU A 31 2.50 5.25 2.42
C LEU A 31 1.67 6.49 2.11
N ALA A 32 0.34 6.36 2.02
CA ALA A 32 -0.55 7.50 1.79
C ALA A 32 -0.45 8.53 2.91
N VAL A 33 -0.37 8.09 4.17
CA VAL A 33 -0.17 8.98 5.33
C VAL A 33 1.20 9.64 5.34
N PHE A 34 2.23 8.94 4.86
CA PHE A 34 3.58 9.48 4.77
C PHE A 34 3.71 10.55 3.68
N MET A 35 3.05 10.34 2.53
CA MET A 35 3.21 11.19 1.36
C MET A 35 2.23 12.36 1.27
N CYS A 36 1.08 12.29 1.91
CA CYS A 36 0.06 13.35 1.84
C CYS A 36 -0.26 13.92 3.23
N TYR A 37 -0.38 15.24 3.31
CA TYR A 37 -0.97 15.90 4.48
C TYR A 37 -2.49 15.69 4.52
N SER A 38 -3.10 15.96 5.67
CA SER A 38 -4.57 15.93 5.87
C SER A 38 -5.34 16.83 4.90
N ASP A 39 -4.64 17.78 4.29
CA ASP A 39 -5.21 18.83 3.44
C ASP A 39 -5.12 18.47 1.95
N GLY A 40 -4.66 17.24 1.64
CA GLY A 40 -4.50 16.75 0.27
C GLY A 40 -3.24 17.26 -0.44
N THR A 41 -2.40 18.03 0.24
CA THR A 41 -1.12 18.52 -0.27
C THR A 41 -0.04 17.45 -0.09
N ALA A 42 0.69 17.15 -1.16
CA ALA A 42 1.80 16.22 -1.12
C ALA A 42 2.96 16.79 -0.29
N ARG A 43 3.41 16.03 0.70
CA ARG A 43 4.53 16.37 1.58
C ARG A 43 5.87 16.24 0.87
N HIS A 44 5.96 15.28 -0.05
CA HIS A 44 7.13 14.98 -0.86
C HIS A 44 6.72 14.79 -2.31
N PRO A 45 6.53 15.88 -3.07
CA PRO A 45 6.17 15.80 -4.48
C PRO A 45 7.19 15.01 -5.32
N GLU A 46 8.45 14.98 -4.89
CA GLU A 46 9.54 14.26 -5.55
C GLU A 46 9.33 12.73 -5.64
N TYR A 47 8.48 12.14 -4.80
CA TYR A 47 8.24 10.69 -4.78
C TYR A 47 6.88 10.28 -5.36
N ILE A 48 6.05 11.23 -5.79
CA ILE A 48 4.71 10.93 -6.33
C ILE A 48 4.82 10.07 -7.59
N ASP A 49 5.65 10.47 -8.56
CA ASP A 49 5.79 9.75 -9.83
C ASP A 49 6.27 8.30 -9.62
N MET A 50 7.21 8.12 -8.68
CA MET A 50 7.72 6.80 -8.32
C MET A 50 6.63 5.96 -7.65
N GLN A 51 5.86 6.55 -6.73
CA GLN A 51 4.74 5.86 -6.09
C GLN A 51 3.67 5.47 -7.09
N GLU A 52 3.28 6.39 -7.97
CA GLU A 52 2.28 6.16 -9.00
C GLU A 52 2.71 5.03 -9.92
N SER A 53 3.98 5.03 -10.35
CA SER A 53 4.55 3.94 -11.13
C SER A 53 4.59 2.61 -10.37
N PHE A 54 4.95 2.64 -9.08
CA PHE A 54 5.04 1.44 -8.25
C PHE A 54 3.67 0.80 -7.98
N TYR A 55 2.63 1.62 -7.81
CA TYR A 55 1.24 1.18 -7.59
C TYR A 55 0.39 1.18 -8.86
N ALA A 56 0.95 1.45 -10.04
CA ALA A 56 0.22 1.49 -11.31
C ALA A 56 -0.58 0.20 -11.60
N PRO A 57 -0.06 -1.01 -11.33
CA PRO A 57 -0.84 -2.24 -11.50
C PRO A 57 -2.08 -2.24 -10.60
N LEU A 58 -1.96 -1.80 -9.36
CA LEU A 58 -3.08 -1.71 -8.42
C LEU A 58 -4.10 -0.66 -8.88
N ALA A 59 -3.63 0.52 -9.28
CA ALA A 59 -4.46 1.61 -9.78
C ALA A 59 -5.29 1.15 -10.99
N PHE A 60 -4.70 0.38 -11.90
CA PHE A 60 -5.39 -0.19 -13.05
C PHE A 60 -6.60 -1.05 -12.65
N PHE A 61 -6.46 -1.91 -11.63
CA PHE A 61 -7.58 -2.72 -11.13
C PHE A 61 -8.62 -1.87 -10.38
N VAL A 62 -8.17 -0.92 -9.57
CA VAL A 62 -9.06 -0.04 -8.78
C VAL A 62 -9.92 0.84 -9.69
N ILE A 63 -9.37 1.33 -10.80
CA ILE A 63 -10.11 2.15 -11.79
C ILE A 63 -11.20 1.34 -12.48
N ARG A 64 -10.97 0.05 -12.71
CA ARG A 64 -11.91 -0.83 -13.43
C ARG A 64 -13.00 -1.44 -12.55
N TYR A 65 -12.82 -1.45 -11.23
CA TYR A 65 -13.73 -2.11 -10.30
C TYR A 65 -14.17 -1.16 -9.18
N ASP A 66 -15.37 -0.60 -9.32
CA ASP A 66 -15.96 0.39 -8.39
C ASP A 66 -15.95 -0.04 -6.91
N PRO A 67 -16.24 -1.30 -6.54
CA PRO A 67 -16.17 -1.72 -5.15
C PRO A 67 -14.74 -1.63 -4.58
N LEU A 68 -13.71 -1.89 -5.39
CA LEU A 68 -12.31 -1.75 -4.97
C LEU A 68 -11.99 -0.29 -4.69
N LYS A 69 -12.50 0.63 -5.51
CA LYS A 69 -12.32 2.07 -5.31
C LYS A 69 -12.90 2.52 -3.98
N CYS A 70 -14.09 2.03 -3.62
CA CYS A 70 -14.69 2.31 -2.31
C CYS A 70 -13.84 1.74 -1.17
N LEU A 71 -13.38 0.49 -1.30
CA LEU A 71 -12.52 -0.18 -0.31
C LEU A 71 -11.20 0.57 -0.10
N CYS A 72 -10.49 0.93 -1.18
CA CYS A 72 -9.24 1.69 -1.13
C CYS A 72 -9.43 3.06 -0.46
N ARG A 73 -10.57 3.71 -0.70
CA ARG A 73 -10.90 4.99 -0.07
C ARG A 73 -11.13 4.84 1.44
N GLU A 74 -11.90 3.85 1.87
CA GLU A 74 -12.10 3.62 3.31
C GLU A 74 -10.82 3.14 4.00
N TYR A 75 -10.02 2.33 3.32
CA TYR A 75 -8.72 1.89 3.84
C TYR A 75 -7.76 3.05 4.04
N THR A 76 -7.58 3.91 3.02
CA THR A 76 -6.73 5.10 3.16
C THR A 76 -7.26 6.05 4.23
N LYS A 77 -8.58 6.27 4.29
CA LYS A 77 -9.22 7.08 5.33
C LYS A 77 -8.98 6.54 6.74
N PHE A 78 -9.07 5.23 6.95
CA PHE A 78 -8.73 4.58 8.22
C PHE A 78 -7.29 4.92 8.65
N TRP A 79 -6.34 4.84 7.71
CA TRP A 79 -4.94 5.18 7.99
C TRP A 79 -4.76 6.65 8.34
N TYR A 80 -5.38 7.58 7.61
CA TYR A 80 -5.33 9.01 7.94
C TYR A 80 -5.90 9.31 9.35
N ILE A 81 -7.05 8.74 9.70
CA ILE A 81 -7.71 9.03 10.99
C ILE A 81 -6.86 8.55 12.18
N ASN A 82 -6.21 7.38 12.03
CA ASN A 82 -5.47 6.74 13.11
C ASN A 82 -4.01 7.20 13.18
N PHE A 83 -3.38 7.53 12.05
CA PHE A 83 -1.93 7.73 11.98
C PHE A 83 -1.50 9.10 11.46
N SER A 84 -2.42 10.01 11.08
CA SER A 84 -2.02 11.35 10.64
C SER A 84 -1.32 12.13 11.78
N PRO A 85 -0.10 12.66 11.54
CA PRO A 85 0.68 13.35 12.56
C PRO A 85 0.07 14.71 12.99
N THR A 86 -0.91 15.26 12.25
CA THR A 86 -1.51 16.56 12.56
C THR A 86 -2.30 16.56 13.88
N ARG A 87 -2.72 15.40 14.40
CA ARG A 87 -3.33 15.33 15.75
C ARG A 87 -2.35 15.51 16.91
N LYS A 88 -1.03 15.36 16.70
CA LYS A 88 -0.05 15.49 17.79
C LYS A 88 0.40 16.93 18.06
N SER A 89 0.08 17.89 17.20
CA SER A 89 0.50 19.30 17.35
C SER A 89 -0.59 20.27 17.84
N CYS A 90 -1.84 19.83 18.02
CA CYS A 90 -2.93 20.67 18.58
C CYS A 90 -3.27 20.33 20.04
N ILE A 91 -2.42 19.57 20.73
CA ILE A 91 -2.50 19.37 22.18
C ILE A 91 -1.15 19.78 22.78
N ARG A 92 -0.86 21.08 22.77
CA ARG A 92 0.05 21.71 23.72
C ARG A 92 -0.38 23.15 23.95
#